data_AF-A0A428UGZ3-F1
#
_entry.id   AF-A0A428UGZ3-F1
#
_cell.length_a   1.000
_cell.length_b   1.000
_cell.length_c   1.000
_cell.angle_alpha   90.00
_cell.angle_beta   90.00
_cell.angle_gamma   90.00
#
_symmetry.space_group_name_H-M   'P 1'
#
loop_
_entity.id
_entity.type
_entity.pdbx_description
1 polymer ?
#
loop_
_entity_poly.entity_id
_entity_poly.type
_entity_poly.pdbx_seq_one_letter_code
_entity_poly.pdbx_strand_id
1 'polypeptide(L)'
;MGFQHTEDGGWPSMGLGEATAKLLAEHGVNIALVSRSKDKLENVRGEITSKFPDVKVAVYPVDIQDQNQAESAVKSAISDLGQIDILINNVSTIYPAGKCPPFNGEAVCHASKAFLEGFTNSLRMETAGSDIRVLTLRPGCVDTHFHLQRVKYDQDAMDEFFEGYEPLAAEDLAQTVLYMLSLPSPRFTHNWHLHTLDLPGNWDKLDSGVD
;
A
#
# COMPACT_ATOMS: atom_id res chain seq x y z
N MET A 1 -15.38 -18.72 12.91
CA MET A 1 -14.05 -19.24 13.30
C MET A 1 -13.22 -18.01 13.60
N GLY A 2 -12.75 -17.89 14.84
CA GLY A 2 -12.11 -16.67 15.34
C GLY A 2 -10.75 -16.41 14.71
N PHE A 3 -10.38 -15.13 14.67
CA PHE A 3 -9.08 -14.63 14.26
C PHE A 3 -7.98 -15.38 15.02
N GLN A 4 -7.15 -16.14 14.30
CA GLN A 4 -5.93 -16.70 14.88
C GLN A 4 -4.89 -15.58 14.88
N HIS A 5 -4.64 -15.03 16.07
CA HIS A 5 -3.36 -14.40 16.36
C HIS A 5 -2.25 -15.36 15.95
N THR A 6 -1.22 -14.85 15.27
CA THR A 6 0.06 -15.54 15.22
C THR A 6 0.48 -15.82 16.67
N GLU A 7 0.93 -17.04 16.96
CA GLU A 7 1.21 -17.55 18.32
C GLU A 7 2.28 -16.73 19.09
N ASP A 8 2.84 -15.72 18.43
CA ASP A 8 4.00 -14.92 18.85
C ASP A 8 3.59 -13.62 19.57
N GLY A 9 2.29 -13.31 19.68
CA GLY A 9 1.84 -12.00 20.19
C GLY A 9 2.25 -10.82 19.29
N GLY A 10 2.51 -11.10 18.01
CA GLY A 10 2.88 -10.11 17.01
C GLY A 10 1.67 -9.31 16.56
N TRP A 11 1.74 -7.99 16.75
CA TRP A 11 0.80 -7.00 16.20
C TRP A 11 0.58 -7.21 14.68
N PRO A 12 -0.59 -6.84 14.12
CA PRO A 12 -0.94 -7.15 12.73
C PRO A 12 0.11 -6.67 11.74
N SER A 13 0.27 -7.43 10.65
CA SER A 13 1.27 -7.28 9.59
C SER A 13 1.66 -5.83 9.33
N MET A 14 2.96 -5.61 9.30
CA MET A 14 3.55 -4.31 9.04
C MET A 14 3.04 -3.79 7.69
N GLY A 15 2.71 -2.50 7.62
CA GLY A 15 1.84 -1.95 6.56
C GLY A 15 2.32 -2.26 5.13
N LEU A 16 1.41 -2.15 4.15
CA LEU A 16 1.63 -2.53 2.74
C LEU A 16 2.99 -2.16 2.15
N GLY A 17 3.49 -0.96 2.42
CA GLY A 17 4.79 -0.50 1.92
C GLY A 17 5.96 -1.35 2.41
N GLU A 18 5.89 -1.85 3.64
CA GLU A 18 6.91 -2.71 4.21
C GLU A 18 6.86 -4.13 3.64
N ALA A 19 5.67 -4.75 3.60
CA ALA A 19 5.48 -6.06 3.00
C ALA A 19 5.98 -6.07 1.54
N THR A 20 5.68 -5.01 0.80
CA THR A 20 6.16 -4.82 -0.58
C THR A 20 7.68 -4.66 -0.63
N ALA A 21 8.28 -3.84 0.24
CA ALA A 21 9.73 -3.65 0.28
C ALA A 21 10.49 -4.95 0.56
N LYS A 22 10.00 -5.75 1.51
CA LYS A 22 10.58 -7.06 1.86
C LYS A 22 10.49 -8.05 0.70
N LEU A 23 9.32 -8.14 0.07
CA LEU A 23 9.12 -9.04 -1.07
C LEU A 23 9.97 -8.63 -2.27
N LEU A 24 10.13 -7.34 -2.55
CA LEU A 24 11.02 -6.87 -3.62
C LEU A 24 12.49 -7.13 -3.30
N ALA A 25 12.90 -6.97 -2.05
CA ALA A 25 14.26 -7.31 -1.62
C ALA A 25 14.55 -8.81 -1.77
N GLU A 26 13.57 -9.68 -1.47
CA GLU A 26 13.69 -11.12 -1.72
C GLU A 26 14.00 -11.43 -3.21
N HIS A 27 13.53 -10.59 -4.12
CA HIS A 27 13.78 -10.69 -5.56
C HIS A 27 15.05 -9.93 -6.01
N GLY A 28 15.91 -9.51 -5.07
CA GLY A 28 17.18 -8.85 -5.35
C GLY A 28 17.08 -7.36 -5.71
N VAL A 29 15.93 -6.72 -5.49
CA VAL A 29 15.73 -5.30 -5.78
C VAL A 29 16.34 -4.45 -4.67
N ASN A 30 17.17 -3.47 -5.03
CA ASN A 30 17.67 -2.47 -4.09
C ASN A 30 16.52 -1.55 -3.64
N ILE A 31 16.46 -1.25 -2.35
CA ILE A 31 15.30 -0.59 -1.74
C ILE A 31 15.69 0.80 -1.20
N ALA A 32 14.95 1.82 -1.62
CA ALA A 32 14.91 3.12 -0.94
C ALA A 32 13.66 3.18 -0.05
N LEU A 33 13.85 3.21 1.27
CA LEU A 33 12.78 3.34 2.24
C LEU A 33 12.55 4.81 2.60
N VAL A 34 11.33 5.31 2.40
CA VAL A 34 10.98 6.72 2.63
C VAL A 34 9.76 6.81 3.52
N SER A 35 9.89 7.49 4.66
CA SER A 35 8.78 7.84 5.57
C SER A 35 9.26 8.87 6.59
N ARG A 36 8.38 9.39 7.45
CA ARG A 36 8.78 10.31 8.53
C ARG A 36 9.46 9.61 9.71
N SER A 37 9.22 8.32 9.91
CA SER A 37 9.61 7.60 11.13
C SER A 37 10.94 6.87 10.93
N LYS A 38 12.06 7.55 11.21
CA LYS A 38 13.41 7.00 11.06
C LYS A 38 13.57 5.62 11.71
N ASP A 39 13.16 5.47 12.97
CA ASP A 39 13.36 4.22 13.72
C ASP A 39 12.64 3.03 13.06
N LYS A 40 11.43 3.26 12.52
CA LYS A 40 10.69 2.23 11.77
C LYS A 40 11.43 1.83 10.50
N LEU A 41 11.93 2.82 9.73
CA LEU A 41 12.69 2.55 8.52
C LEU A 41 13.98 1.77 8.82
N GLU A 42 14.65 2.09 9.92
CA GLU A 42 15.89 1.40 10.32
C GLU A 42 15.65 -0.04 10.78
N ASN A 43 14.52 -0.31 11.44
CA ASN A 43 14.11 -1.68 11.73
C ASN A 43 13.90 -2.49 10.45
N VAL A 44 13.12 -1.94 9.50
CA VAL A 44 12.88 -2.60 8.20
C VAL A 44 14.17 -2.82 7.44
N ARG A 45 15.08 -1.83 7.43
CA ARG A 45 16.41 -1.98 6.85
C ARG A 45 17.15 -3.16 7.49
N GLY A 46 17.20 -3.22 8.82
CA GLY A 46 17.86 -4.29 9.56
C GLY A 46 17.32 -5.67 9.21
N GLU A 47 16.00 -5.81 9.14
CA GLU A 47 15.35 -7.06 8.76
C GLU A 47 15.68 -7.48 7.33
N ILE A 48 15.59 -6.56 6.36
CA ILE A 48 15.93 -6.84 4.96
C ILE A 48 17.40 -7.21 4.83
N THR A 49 18.32 -6.40 5.35
CA THR A 49 19.77 -6.63 5.23
C THR A 49 20.21 -7.92 5.94
N SER A 50 19.52 -8.32 7.02
CA SER A 50 19.81 -9.60 7.70
C SER A 50 19.47 -10.83 6.86
N LYS A 51 18.40 -10.77 6.06
CA LYS A 51 17.93 -11.87 5.22
C LYS A 51 18.55 -11.85 3.81
N PHE A 52 18.82 -10.66 3.29
CA PHE A 52 19.25 -10.42 1.92
C PHE A 52 20.49 -9.49 1.93
N PRO A 53 21.68 -10.00 2.30
CA PRO A 53 22.88 -9.18 2.48
C PRO A 53 23.40 -8.51 1.20
N ASP A 54 23.06 -9.05 0.03
CA ASP A 54 23.46 -8.50 -1.27
C ASP A 54 22.56 -7.33 -1.73
N VAL A 55 21.41 -7.13 -1.08
CA VAL A 55 20.48 -6.05 -1.38
C VAL A 55 20.90 -4.78 -0.66
N LYS A 56 21.06 -3.70 -1.41
CA LYS A 56 21.30 -2.37 -0.83
C LYS A 56 19.98 -1.78 -0.36
N VAL A 57 19.98 -1.28 0.88
CA VAL A 57 18.81 -0.64 1.47
C VAL A 57 19.19 0.74 2.02
N ALA A 58 18.64 1.79 1.44
CA ALA A 58 18.83 3.17 1.86
C ALA A 58 17.59 3.71 2.59
N VAL A 59 17.80 4.60 3.56
CA VAL A 59 16.74 5.11 4.44
C VAL A 59 16.70 6.63 4.39
N TYR A 60 15.52 7.17 4.08
CA TYR A 60 15.28 8.61 3.94
C TYR A 60 14.13 9.04 4.87
N PRO A 61 14.44 9.55 6.08
CA PRO A 61 13.44 10.08 7.00
C PRO A 61 12.95 11.45 6.51
N VAL A 62 11.87 11.46 5.72
CA VAL A 62 11.40 12.63 4.97
C VAL A 62 9.90 12.82 5.14
N ASP A 63 9.49 14.08 5.27
CA ASP A 63 8.09 14.45 5.06
C ASP A 63 7.85 14.71 3.57
N ILE A 64 7.08 13.84 2.94
CA ILE A 64 6.78 13.96 1.50
C ILE A 64 5.91 15.18 1.18
N GLN A 65 5.30 15.82 2.17
CA GLN A 65 4.57 17.08 2.00
C GLN A 65 5.52 18.27 1.77
N ASP A 66 6.80 18.14 2.13
CA ASP A 66 7.83 19.12 1.84
C ASP A 66 8.51 18.78 0.51
N GLN A 67 8.24 19.60 -0.50
CA GLN A 67 8.78 19.41 -1.85
C GLN A 67 10.31 19.41 -1.87
N ASN A 68 10.98 20.26 -1.08
CA ASN A 68 12.44 20.31 -1.07
C ASN A 68 13.05 19.04 -0.48
N GLN A 69 12.42 18.50 0.57
CA GLN A 69 12.85 17.24 1.16
C GLN A 69 12.60 16.08 0.20
N ALA A 70 11.43 16.03 -0.46
CA ALA A 70 11.11 15.02 -1.46
C ALA A 70 12.12 15.00 -2.63
N GLU A 71 12.42 16.17 -3.21
CA GLU A 71 13.40 16.28 -4.30
C GLU A 71 14.82 15.88 -3.86
N SER A 72 15.22 16.28 -2.65
CA SER A 72 16.51 15.91 -2.08
C SER A 72 16.62 14.39 -1.86
N ALA A 73 15.54 13.76 -1.39
CA ALA A 73 15.46 12.32 -1.19
C ALA A 73 15.65 11.55 -2.51
N VAL A 74 14.98 11.99 -3.58
CA VAL A 74 15.13 11.38 -4.91
C VAL A 74 16.56 11.48 -5.42
N LYS A 75 17.19 12.66 -5.31
CA LYS A 75 18.58 12.86 -5.71
C LYS A 75 19.54 11.97 -4.90
N SER A 76 19.30 11.86 -3.60
CA SER A 76 20.10 11.01 -2.71
C SER A 76 19.92 9.53 -3.04
N ALA A 77 18.69 9.08 -3.28
CA ALA A 77 18.39 7.71 -3.71
C ALA A 77 19.10 7.33 -5.02
N ILE A 78 19.13 8.26 -5.99
CA ILE A 78 19.86 8.07 -7.24
C ILE A 78 21.38 7.99 -6.97
N SER A 79 21.91 8.85 -6.11
CA SER A 79 23.32 8.81 -5.75
C SER A 79 23.72 7.52 -5.04
N ASP A 80 22.88 7.02 -4.14
CA ASP A 80 23.19 5.88 -3.27
C ASP A 80 22.95 4.53 -3.95
N LEU A 81 21.88 4.43 -4.75
CA LEU A 81 21.40 3.18 -5.34
C LEU A 81 21.56 3.11 -6.86
N GLY A 82 21.84 4.22 -7.54
CA GLY A 82 21.98 4.31 -9.00
C GLY A 82 20.74 4.89 -9.67
N GLN A 83 20.03 4.11 -10.47
CA GLN A 83 18.80 4.57 -11.12
C GLN A 83 17.55 4.17 -10.32
N ILE A 84 16.43 4.83 -10.60
CA ILE A 84 15.12 4.44 -10.05
C ILE A 84 14.37 3.69 -11.15
N ASP A 85 14.24 2.38 -10.97
CA ASP A 85 13.47 1.51 -11.88
C ASP A 85 12.00 1.43 -11.50
N ILE A 86 11.70 1.51 -10.21
CA ILE A 86 10.38 1.27 -9.64
C ILE A 86 10.09 2.37 -8.61
N LEU A 87 9.02 3.13 -8.84
CA LEU A 87 8.47 4.08 -7.87
C LEU A 87 7.11 3.58 -7.39
N ILE A 88 7.00 3.28 -6.09
CA ILE A 88 5.76 2.85 -5.47
C ILE A 88 5.20 4.00 -4.64
N ASN A 89 4.19 4.67 -5.17
CA ASN A 89 3.45 5.66 -4.41
C ASN A 89 2.41 4.97 -3.51
N ASN A 90 2.87 4.46 -2.37
CA ASN A 90 2.02 3.81 -1.37
C ASN A 90 1.20 4.86 -0.60
N VAL A 91 0.02 5.17 -1.11
CA VAL A 91 -0.95 6.02 -0.40
C VAL A 91 -2.06 5.11 0.15
N SER A 92 -1.97 4.68 1.40
CA SER A 92 -2.99 3.82 2.01
C SER A 92 -4.27 4.61 2.34
N THR A 93 -5.41 4.14 1.84
CA THR A 93 -6.75 4.32 2.44
C THR A 93 -7.71 3.33 1.80
N ILE A 94 -8.90 3.15 2.40
CA ILE A 94 -9.98 2.37 1.79
C ILE A 94 -10.44 3.08 0.51
N TYR A 95 -10.34 2.41 -0.63
CA TYR A 95 -11.13 2.78 -1.80
C TYR A 95 -12.24 1.74 -1.91
N PRO A 96 -13.51 2.10 -1.70
CA PRO A 96 -14.59 1.21 -2.05
C PRO A 96 -14.65 1.14 -3.58
N ALA A 97 -13.90 0.21 -4.17
CA ALA A 97 -14.04 -0.14 -5.58
C ALA A 97 -15.38 -0.87 -5.74
N GLY A 98 -16.47 -0.10 -5.71
CA GLY A 98 -17.84 -0.54 -5.99
C GLY A 98 -18.36 -1.59 -5.02
N LYS A 99 -18.82 -1.17 -3.82
CA LYS A 99 -19.99 -1.69 -3.06
C LYS A 99 -19.96 -1.35 -1.55
N CYS A 100 -18.82 -0.97 -0.97
CA CYS A 100 -18.82 -0.42 0.39
C CYS A 100 -19.33 1.04 0.33
N PRO A 101 -20.44 1.39 1.04
CA PRO A 101 -20.96 2.75 1.08
C PRO A 101 -19.88 3.71 1.61
N PRO A 102 -19.79 4.95 1.09
CA PRO A 102 -18.93 5.95 1.67
C PRO A 102 -19.37 6.22 3.12
N PHE A 103 -18.45 6.05 4.08
CA PHE A 103 -18.72 6.41 5.46
C PHE A 103 -18.88 7.93 5.60
N ASN A 104 -19.78 8.36 6.50
CA ASN A 104 -19.90 9.77 6.85
C ASN A 104 -18.54 10.32 7.32
N GLY A 105 -18.11 11.45 6.75
CA GLY A 105 -16.82 12.08 7.06
C GLY A 105 -15.66 11.69 6.13
N GLU A 106 -15.84 10.76 5.20
CA GLU A 106 -14.77 10.32 4.29
C GLU A 106 -14.79 10.98 2.90
N ALA A 107 -15.59 12.03 2.69
CA ALA A 107 -15.76 12.67 1.38
C ALA A 107 -14.43 13.13 0.75
N VAL A 108 -13.55 13.77 1.53
CA VAL A 108 -12.24 14.23 1.06
C VAL A 108 -11.35 13.04 0.64
N CYS A 109 -11.40 11.97 1.42
CA CYS A 109 -10.64 10.75 1.16
C CYS A 109 -11.08 10.10 -0.18
N HIS A 110 -12.38 9.94 -0.40
CA HIS A 110 -12.93 9.42 -1.64
C HIS A 110 -12.56 10.30 -2.83
N ALA A 111 -12.69 11.62 -2.69
CA ALA A 111 -12.31 12.58 -3.73
C ALA A 111 -10.82 12.47 -4.10
N SER A 112 -9.93 12.41 -3.09
CA SER A 112 -8.49 12.24 -3.33
C SER A 112 -8.15 10.91 -4.01
N LYS A 113 -8.89 9.82 -3.74
CA LYS A 113 -8.65 8.53 -4.40
C LYS A 113 -9.24 8.42 -5.81
N ALA A 114 -10.38 9.06 -6.05
CA ALA A 114 -10.88 9.25 -7.41
C ALA A 114 -9.89 10.10 -8.24
N PHE A 115 -9.30 11.13 -7.62
CA PHE A 115 -8.24 11.92 -8.24
C PHE A 115 -7.04 11.06 -8.65
N LEU A 116 -6.56 10.14 -7.80
CA LEU A 116 -5.43 9.27 -8.16
C LEU A 116 -5.70 8.43 -9.41
N GLU A 117 -6.94 8.00 -9.63
CA GLU A 117 -7.32 7.26 -10.84
C GLU A 117 -7.30 8.17 -12.08
N GLY A 118 -7.93 9.33 -12.00
CA GLY A 118 -7.91 10.32 -13.09
C GLY A 118 -6.48 10.77 -13.43
N PHE A 119 -5.69 11.09 -12.40
CA PHE A 119 -4.28 11.46 -12.51
C PHE A 119 -3.45 10.34 -13.15
N THR A 120 -3.59 9.10 -12.67
CA THR A 120 -2.84 7.97 -13.23
C THR A 120 -3.21 7.71 -14.68
N ASN A 121 -4.50 7.79 -15.03
CA ASN A 121 -4.97 7.63 -16.41
C ASN A 121 -4.39 8.72 -17.33
N SER A 122 -4.34 9.98 -16.89
CA SER A 122 -3.73 11.07 -17.67
C SER A 122 -2.22 10.85 -17.81
N LEU A 123 -1.52 10.60 -16.71
CA LEU A 123 -0.06 10.42 -16.69
C LEU A 123 0.38 9.26 -17.58
N ARG A 124 -0.42 8.18 -17.62
CA ARG A 124 -0.21 7.05 -18.51
C ARG A 124 -0.31 7.43 -20.00
N MET A 125 -1.25 8.30 -20.35
CA MET A 125 -1.38 8.79 -21.73
C MET A 125 -0.25 9.76 -22.09
N GLU A 126 0.16 10.62 -21.16
CA GLU A 126 1.26 11.57 -21.34
C GLU A 126 2.62 10.87 -21.48
N THR A 127 2.81 9.76 -20.78
CA THR A 127 4.03 8.93 -20.86
C THR A 127 3.95 7.86 -21.96
N ALA A 128 2.86 7.81 -22.73
CA ALA A 128 2.72 6.85 -23.82
C ALA A 128 3.80 7.06 -24.89
N GLY A 129 4.54 5.99 -25.20
CA GLY A 129 5.70 6.05 -26.11
C GLY A 129 7.04 6.27 -25.42
N SER A 130 7.06 6.46 -24.10
CA SER A 130 8.27 6.32 -23.28
C SER A 130 8.40 4.90 -22.71
N ASP A 131 9.53 4.62 -22.06
CA ASP A 131 9.75 3.36 -21.32
C ASP A 131 9.15 3.39 -19.90
N ILE A 132 8.34 4.41 -19.56
CA ILE A 132 7.69 4.55 -18.26
C ILE A 132 6.33 3.83 -18.27
N ARG A 133 6.13 2.96 -17.28
CA ARG A 133 4.84 2.30 -17.03
C ARG A 133 4.17 2.93 -15.82
N VAL A 134 2.90 3.30 -15.97
CA VAL A 134 2.10 3.87 -14.88
C VAL A 134 0.96 2.92 -14.53
N LEU A 135 1.00 2.38 -13.32
CA LEU A 135 0.10 1.35 -12.82
C LEU A 135 -0.66 1.85 -11.59
N THR A 136 -1.91 1.42 -11.45
CA THR A 136 -2.73 1.68 -10.25
C THR A 136 -3.22 0.36 -9.71
N LEU A 137 -3.01 0.13 -8.41
CA LEU A 137 -3.59 -0.98 -7.66
C LEU A 137 -4.67 -0.42 -6.73
N ARG A 138 -5.85 -1.05 -6.75
CA ARG A 138 -7.01 -0.65 -5.93
C ARG A 138 -7.41 -1.83 -5.05
N PRO A 139 -6.85 -1.95 -3.84
CA PRO A 139 -7.26 -3.01 -2.93
C PRO A 139 -8.61 -2.70 -2.28
N GLY A 140 -9.30 -3.77 -1.85
CA GLY A 140 -10.40 -3.68 -0.88
C GLY A 140 -9.89 -3.46 0.55
N CYS A 141 -10.62 -3.96 1.54
CA CYS A 141 -10.18 -3.94 2.93
C CYS A 141 -8.92 -4.78 3.14
N VAL A 142 -7.92 -4.23 3.85
CA VAL A 142 -6.64 -4.88 4.11
C VAL A 142 -6.36 -4.84 5.60
N ASP A 143 -6.10 -6.00 6.21
CA ASP A 143 -5.76 -6.08 7.61
C ASP A 143 -4.35 -5.51 7.84
N THR A 144 -4.31 -4.26 8.27
CA THR A 144 -3.08 -3.53 8.56
C THR A 144 -3.31 -2.59 9.74
N HIS A 145 -2.21 -2.15 10.37
CA HIS A 145 -2.20 -1.11 11.40
C HIS A 145 -2.95 0.19 11.03
N PHE A 146 -3.25 0.40 9.75
CA PHE A 146 -4.03 1.53 9.28
C PHE A 146 -5.45 1.57 9.86
N HIS A 147 -6.12 0.42 9.96
CA HIS A 147 -7.50 0.39 10.46
C HIS A 147 -7.56 0.57 11.99
N LEU A 148 -6.56 0.07 12.73
CA LEU A 148 -6.44 0.32 14.17
C LEU A 148 -6.41 1.81 14.52
N GLN A 149 -5.75 2.65 13.71
CA GLN A 149 -5.75 4.11 13.95
C GLN A 149 -7.13 4.74 13.81
N ARG A 150 -8.00 4.20 12.94
CA ARG A 150 -9.36 4.71 12.70
C ARG A 150 -10.29 4.41 13.85
N VAL A 151 -10.16 3.21 14.43
CA VAL A 151 -10.90 2.80 15.62
C VAL A 151 -10.20 3.22 16.92
N LYS A 152 -9.20 4.11 16.86
CA LYS A 152 -8.44 4.60 18.03
C LYS A 152 -7.82 3.46 18.87
N TYR A 153 -7.39 2.40 18.21
CA TYR A 153 -6.82 1.18 18.82
C TYR A 153 -7.84 0.38 19.66
N ASP A 154 -9.13 0.57 19.40
CA ASP A 154 -10.21 -0.28 19.95
C ASP A 154 -10.33 -1.57 19.13
N GLN A 155 -9.99 -2.70 19.75
CA GLN A 155 -10.00 -4.00 19.09
C GLN A 155 -11.43 -4.51 18.85
N ASP A 156 -12.37 -4.22 19.75
CA ASP A 156 -13.75 -4.70 19.61
C ASP A 156 -14.43 -3.99 18.42
N ALA A 157 -14.15 -2.69 18.25
CA ALA A 157 -14.60 -1.93 17.08
C ALA A 157 -13.92 -2.39 15.78
N MET A 158 -12.70 -2.93 15.85
CA MET A 158 -11.99 -3.50 14.70
C MET A 158 -12.61 -4.83 14.27
N ASP A 159 -12.91 -5.68 15.24
CA ASP A 159 -13.55 -6.99 15.02
C ASP A 159 -14.99 -6.80 14.50
N GLU A 160 -15.71 -5.80 14.99
CA GLU A 160 -17.02 -5.40 14.46
C GLU A 160 -16.91 -4.87 13.02
N PHE A 161 -15.90 -4.05 12.71
CA PHE A 161 -15.69 -3.51 11.36
C PHE A 161 -15.46 -4.62 10.31
N PHE A 162 -14.76 -5.69 10.69
CA PHE A 162 -14.54 -6.86 9.82
C PHE A 162 -15.57 -7.97 10.02
N GLU A 163 -16.61 -7.77 10.84
CA GLU A 163 -17.62 -8.80 11.08
C GLU A 163 -18.35 -9.16 9.76
N GLY A 164 -18.17 -10.40 9.30
CA GLY A 164 -18.78 -10.89 8.06
C GLY A 164 -17.95 -10.64 6.79
N TYR A 165 -16.71 -10.17 6.91
CA TYR A 165 -15.78 -9.99 5.81
C TYR A 165 -14.44 -10.67 6.11
N GLU A 166 -13.75 -11.14 5.06
CA GLU A 166 -12.36 -11.63 5.15
C GLU A 166 -11.45 -10.58 4.53
N PRO A 167 -10.68 -9.80 5.34
CA PRO A 167 -9.80 -8.77 4.83
C PRO A 167 -8.58 -9.39 4.12
N LEU A 168 -7.99 -8.65 3.18
CA LEU A 168 -6.73 -9.02 2.54
C LEU A 168 -5.56 -8.89 3.51
N ALA A 169 -4.55 -9.75 3.38
CA ALA A 169 -3.27 -9.54 4.06
C ALA A 169 -2.40 -8.53 3.29
N ALA A 170 -1.46 -7.87 3.98
CA ALA A 170 -0.50 -6.97 3.34
C ALA A 170 0.39 -7.72 2.32
N GLU A 171 0.67 -8.99 2.61
CA GLU A 171 1.45 -9.92 1.79
C GLU A 171 0.73 -10.24 0.47
N ASP A 172 -0.60 -10.40 0.47
CA ASP A 172 -1.39 -10.64 -0.75
C ASP A 172 -1.27 -9.48 -1.74
N LEU A 173 -1.26 -8.26 -1.20
CA LEU A 173 -1.09 -7.05 -2.00
C LEU A 173 0.35 -6.88 -2.46
N ALA A 174 1.34 -7.17 -1.63
CA ALA A 174 2.74 -7.19 -2.04
C ALA A 174 2.94 -8.16 -3.22
N GLN A 175 2.35 -9.35 -3.16
CA GLN A 175 2.38 -10.34 -4.23
C GLN A 175 1.70 -9.83 -5.50
N THR A 176 0.60 -9.09 -5.37
CA THR A 176 -0.08 -8.44 -6.50
C THR A 176 0.80 -7.37 -7.13
N VAL A 177 1.49 -6.54 -6.34
CA VAL A 177 2.45 -5.55 -6.85
C VAL A 177 3.58 -6.24 -7.62
N LEU A 178 4.17 -7.28 -7.06
CA LEU A 178 5.21 -8.06 -7.72
C LEU A 178 4.72 -8.65 -9.05
N TYR A 179 3.52 -9.24 -9.05
CA TYR A 179 2.90 -9.76 -10.27
C TYR A 179 2.76 -8.65 -11.33
N MET A 180 2.20 -7.49 -10.97
CA MET A 180 2.04 -6.35 -11.87
C MET A 180 3.37 -5.86 -12.46
N LEU A 181 4.43 -5.86 -11.66
CA LEU A 181 5.78 -5.49 -12.10
C LEU A 181 6.39 -6.52 -13.06
N SER A 182 6.14 -7.82 -12.82
CA SER A 182 6.65 -8.94 -13.61
C SER A 182 6.01 -9.09 -14.99
N LEU A 183 4.84 -8.47 -15.20
CA LEU A 183 4.18 -8.48 -16.49
C LEU A 183 5.10 -7.85 -17.55
N PRO A 184 5.16 -8.43 -18.77
CA PRO A 184 5.96 -7.86 -19.85
C PRO A 184 5.52 -6.42 -20.16
N SER A 185 6.48 -5.55 -20.47
CA SER A 185 6.23 -4.14 -20.82
C SER A 185 5.21 -4.03 -21.96
N PRO A 186 4.17 -3.17 -21.89
CA PRO A 186 2.93 -3.48 -22.58
C PRO A 186 2.95 -2.98 -24.03
N ARG A 187 2.38 -3.81 -24.92
CA ARG A 187 1.66 -3.26 -26.07
C ARG A 187 0.36 -2.55 -25.68
N PHE A 188 -0.23 -2.78 -24.50
CA PHE A 188 -1.38 -2.00 -23.98
C PHE A 188 -1.46 -1.97 -22.44
N THR A 189 -1.64 -0.77 -21.90
CA THR A 189 -1.71 -0.41 -20.49
C THR A 189 -3.04 -0.83 -19.84
N HIS A 190 -3.01 -1.62 -18.78
CA HIS A 190 -4.22 -2.11 -18.09
C HIS A 190 -4.42 -1.41 -16.74
N ASN A 191 -5.66 -1.00 -16.45
CA ASN A 191 -6.08 -0.73 -15.08
C ASN A 191 -6.35 -2.05 -14.38
N TRP A 192 -5.64 -2.31 -13.30
CA TRP A 192 -5.85 -3.50 -12.48
C TRP A 192 -6.79 -3.13 -11.34
N HIS A 193 -8.05 -3.47 -11.55
CA HIS A 193 -9.03 -3.47 -10.48
C HIS A 193 -8.97 -4.84 -9.83
N LEU A 194 -8.23 -4.96 -8.72
CA LEU A 194 -8.37 -6.12 -7.85
C LEU A 194 -9.64 -5.90 -7.03
N HIS A 195 -10.78 -6.27 -7.63
CA HIS A 195 -11.96 -6.53 -6.83
C HIS A 195 -11.69 -7.86 -6.12
N THR A 196 -11.48 -7.83 -4.81
CA THR A 196 -11.98 -8.95 -4.03
C THR A 196 -13.47 -8.98 -4.33
N LEU A 197 -13.91 -10.01 -5.06
CA LEU A 197 -15.34 -10.32 -5.12
C LEU A 197 -15.71 -10.65 -3.68
N ASP A 198 -16.09 -9.63 -2.92
CA ASP A 198 -16.68 -9.79 -1.61
C ASP A 198 -17.86 -10.75 -1.81
N LEU A 199 -17.67 -11.98 -1.32
CA LEU A 199 -18.73 -12.96 -1.15
C LEU A 199 -19.89 -12.26 -0.40
N PRO A 200 -21.16 -12.68 -0.62
CA PRO A 200 -22.34 -11.86 -0.28
C PRO A 200 -22.37 -11.49 1.22
N GLY A 201 -21.79 -10.33 1.55
CA GLY A 201 -21.80 -9.71 2.86
C GLY A 201 -23.09 -8.93 3.05
N ASN A 202 -23.60 -8.92 4.29
CA ASN A 202 -24.84 -8.25 4.65
C ASN A 202 -24.59 -6.74 4.79
N TRP A 203 -24.71 -6.01 3.67
CA TRP A 203 -24.43 -4.57 3.58
C TRP A 203 -25.29 -3.69 4.51
N ASP A 204 -26.41 -4.23 5.02
CA ASP A 204 -27.35 -3.52 5.89
C ASP A 204 -26.77 -3.20 7.29
N LYS A 205 -25.70 -3.89 7.74
CA LYS A 205 -25.08 -3.64 9.05
C LYS A 205 -24.26 -2.35 9.14
N LEU A 206 -23.77 -1.82 8.02
CA LEU A 206 -22.93 -0.61 8.01
C LEU A 206 -23.76 0.70 8.03
N ASP A 207 -25.07 0.61 7.83
CA ASP A 207 -25.99 1.76 7.83
C ASP A 207 -26.64 2.01 9.21
N SER A 208 -26.58 1.03 10.14
CA SER A 208 -27.31 1.08 11.41
C SER A 208 -26.61 1.81 12.57
N GLY A 209 -25.48 2.48 12.31
CA GLY A 209 -24.66 3.11 13.35
C GLY A 209 -24.84 4.63 13.52
N VAL A 210 -25.83 5.25 12.88
CA VAL A 210 -26.02 6.71 12.93
C VAL A 210 -27.47 7.06 13.30
N ASP A 211 -27.73 7.08 14.60
CA ASP A 211 -28.73 7.96 15.22
C ASP A 211 -28.00 8.99 16.10
#